data_AF-A0A7C3JM24-F1
#
_entry.id   AF-A0A7C3JM24-F1
#
_cell.length_a   1.000
_cell.length_b   1.000
_cell.length_c   1.000
_cell.angle_alpha   90.00
_cell.angle_beta   90.00
_cell.angle_gamma   90.00
#
_symmetry.space_group_name_H-M   'P 1'
#
loop_
_entity.id
_entity.type
_entity.pdbx_description
1 polymer ?
#
loop_
_entity_poly.entity_id
_entity_poly.type
_entity_poly.pdbx_seq_one_letter_code
_entity_poly.pdbx_strand_id
1 'polypeptide(L)'
;MQEHAQEERDTRVLERLDERQQSRLRDVDDALARIEAGTHGVCANCARAIDEARLSANPTATLCVDCAAEAGSRRRERRRSARIR
;
A
#
# COMPACT_ATOMS: atom_id res chain seq x y z
N MET A 1 21.53 22.47 21.92
CA MET A 1 20.43 21.64 22.49
C MET A 1 19.17 21.67 21.62
N GLN A 2 18.71 22.84 21.12
CA GLN A 2 17.55 22.90 20.21
C GLN A 2 17.88 22.50 18.76
N GLU A 3 19.12 22.76 18.30
CA GLU A 3 19.58 22.44 16.94
C GLU A 3 19.69 20.93 16.68
N HIS A 4 20.29 20.16 17.59
CA HIS A 4 20.31 18.68 17.49
C HIS A 4 18.90 18.07 17.44
N ALA A 5 17.95 18.63 18.21
CA ALA A 5 16.57 18.15 18.20
C ALA A 5 15.85 18.44 16.86
N GLN A 6 16.29 19.45 16.11
CA GLN A 6 15.77 19.74 14.77
C GLN A 6 16.40 18.83 13.72
N GLU A 7 17.72 18.65 13.77
CA GLU A 7 18.47 17.78 12.85
C GLU A 7 18.03 16.31 12.94
N GLU A 8 17.77 15.81 14.15
CA GLU A 8 17.18 14.48 14.36
C GLU A 8 15.78 14.34 13.76
N ARG A 9 14.97 15.42 13.81
CA ARG A 9 13.62 15.40 13.21
C ARG A 9 13.70 15.33 11.70
N ASP A 10 14.58 16.11 11.10
CA ASP A 10 14.76 16.16 9.65
C ASP A 10 15.27 14.81 9.13
N THR A 11 16.25 14.22 9.81
CA THR A 11 16.73 12.86 9.51
C THR A 11 15.60 11.84 9.54
N ARG A 12 14.77 11.84 10.60
CA ARG A 12 13.61 10.94 10.71
C ARG A 12 12.56 11.16 9.61
N VAL A 13 12.44 12.36 9.06
CA VAL A 13 11.54 12.62 7.93
C VAL A 13 12.09 11.99 6.66
N LEU A 14 13.39 12.15 6.41
CA LEU A 14 14.08 11.56 5.25
C LEU A 14 14.04 10.03 5.27
N GLU A 15 14.31 9.41 6.42
CA GLU A 15 14.24 7.95 6.59
C GLU A 15 12.85 7.41 6.21
N ARG A 16 11.78 8.04 6.70
CA ARG A 16 10.39 7.64 6.38
C ARG A 16 10.01 7.88 4.92
N LEU A 17 10.66 8.81 4.23
CA LEU A 17 10.49 9.00 2.80
C LEU A 17 11.18 7.87 2.03
N ASP A 18 12.39 7.51 2.43
CA ASP A 18 13.16 6.43 1.83
C ASP A 18 12.45 5.07 1.98
N GLU A 19 12.00 4.72 3.18
CA GLU A 19 11.22 3.50 3.43
C GLU A 19 9.98 3.38 2.53
N ARG A 20 9.27 4.50 2.32
CA ARG A 20 8.10 4.56 1.44
C ARG A 20 8.47 4.40 -0.03
N GLN A 21 9.60 4.94 -0.45
CA GLN A 21 10.11 4.77 -1.82
C GLN A 21 10.51 3.32 -2.06
N GLN A 22 11.27 2.71 -1.15
CA GLN A 22 11.63 1.30 -1.24
C GLN A 22 10.40 0.39 -1.28
N SER A 23 9.37 0.69 -0.47
CA SER A 23 8.12 -0.07 -0.52
C SER A 23 7.43 0.02 -1.87
N ARG A 24 7.41 1.21 -2.47
CA ARG A 24 6.81 1.40 -3.81
C ARG A 24 7.57 0.66 -4.89
N LEU A 25 8.91 0.61 -4.82
CA LEU A 25 9.72 -0.18 -5.74
C LEU A 25 9.38 -1.66 -5.63
N ARG A 26 9.31 -2.19 -4.39
CA ARG A 26 8.86 -3.57 -4.15
C ARG A 26 7.46 -3.84 -4.71
N ASP A 27 6.52 -2.92 -4.54
CA ASP A 27 5.17 -3.08 -5.10
C ASP A 27 5.16 -3.16 -6.64
N VAL A 28 6.09 -2.46 -7.30
CA VAL A 28 6.28 -2.51 -8.76
C VAL A 28 6.94 -3.82 -9.17
N ASP A 29 8.00 -4.24 -8.49
CA ASP A 29 8.69 -5.51 -8.75
C ASP A 29 7.71 -6.70 -8.61
N ASP A 30 6.89 -6.70 -7.57
CA ASP A 30 5.84 -7.70 -7.35
C ASP A 30 4.77 -7.67 -8.47
N ALA A 31 4.44 -6.48 -8.98
CA ALA A 31 3.50 -6.35 -10.09
C ALA A 31 4.09 -6.93 -11.38
N LEU A 32 5.36 -6.66 -11.67
CA LEU A 32 6.08 -7.24 -12.81
C LEU A 32 6.16 -8.76 -12.70
N ALA A 33 6.50 -9.29 -11.53
CA ALA A 33 6.54 -10.74 -11.30
C ALA A 33 5.17 -11.41 -11.54
N ARG A 34 4.06 -10.74 -11.17
CA ARG A 34 2.71 -11.24 -11.47
C ARG A 34 2.38 -11.22 -12.95
N ILE A 35 2.88 -10.24 -13.70
CA ILE A 35 2.73 -10.17 -15.16
C ILE A 35 3.45 -11.34 -15.80
N GLU A 36 4.70 -11.60 -15.40
CA GLU A 36 5.49 -12.74 -15.89
C GLU A 36 4.82 -14.09 -15.55
N ALA A 37 4.23 -14.20 -14.36
CA ALA A 37 3.48 -15.39 -13.94
C ALA A 37 2.08 -15.50 -14.58
N GLY A 38 1.62 -14.52 -15.35
CA GLY A 38 0.28 -14.50 -15.95
C GLY A 38 -0.87 -14.35 -14.95
N THR A 39 -0.58 -13.93 -13.71
CA THR A 39 -1.58 -13.72 -12.64
C THR A 39 -1.91 -12.24 -12.41
N HIS A 40 -1.34 -11.36 -13.23
CA HIS A 40 -1.64 -9.94 -13.18
C HIS A 40 -3.12 -9.67 -13.50
N GLY A 41 -3.70 -8.68 -12.83
CA GLY A 41 -5.11 -8.35 -12.95
C GLY A 41 -6.06 -9.31 -12.23
N VAL A 42 -5.57 -10.22 -11.37
CA VAL A 42 -6.41 -11.08 -10.52
C VAL A 42 -6.35 -10.64 -9.06
N CYS A 43 -7.51 -10.51 -8.42
CA CYS A 43 -7.63 -10.12 -7.03
C CYS A 43 -7.10 -11.22 -6.10
N ALA A 44 -6.11 -10.90 -5.27
CA ALA A 44 -5.50 -11.85 -4.34
C ALA A 44 -6.45 -12.38 -3.24
N ASN A 45 -7.58 -11.71 -2.97
CA ASN A 45 -8.52 -12.10 -1.92
C ASN A 45 -9.71 -12.94 -2.42
N CYS A 46 -10.21 -12.67 -3.62
CA CYS A 46 -11.40 -13.36 -4.15
C CYS A 46 -11.19 -14.01 -5.52
N ALA A 47 -9.97 -13.97 -6.05
CA ALA A 47 -9.59 -14.55 -7.35
C ALA A 47 -10.39 -14.02 -8.57
N ARG A 48 -11.17 -12.95 -8.42
CA ARG A 48 -11.89 -12.28 -9.51
C ARG A 48 -10.96 -11.31 -10.25
N ALA A 49 -11.27 -11.04 -11.52
CA ALA A 49 -10.56 -10.03 -12.30
C ALA A 49 -10.66 -8.65 -11.64
N ILE A 50 -9.56 -7.89 -11.71
CA ILE A 50 -9.49 -6.49 -11.31
C ILE A 50 -9.89 -5.65 -12.52
N ASP A 51 -10.75 -4.67 -12.28
CA ASP A 51 -11.22 -3.76 -13.32
C ASP A 51 -10.05 -3.05 -14.03
N GLU A 52 -10.10 -2.98 -15.36
CA GLU A 52 -9.07 -2.36 -16.19
C GLU A 52 -8.86 -0.88 -15.82
N ALA A 53 -9.93 -0.13 -15.54
CA ALA A 53 -9.81 1.28 -15.15
C ALA A 53 -9.00 1.43 -13.84
N ARG A 54 -9.05 0.42 -12.96
CA ARG A 54 -8.28 0.39 -11.72
C ARG A 54 -6.82 0.05 -11.97
N LEU A 55 -6.51 -0.89 -12.87
CA LEU A 55 -5.14 -1.22 -13.24
C LEU A 55 -4.47 -0.08 -14.02
N SER A 56 -5.24 0.60 -14.88
CA SER A 56 -4.81 1.81 -15.59
C SER A 56 -4.45 2.95 -14.62
N ALA A 57 -5.27 3.17 -13.58
CA ALA A 57 -5.00 4.18 -12.55
C ALA A 57 -3.91 3.76 -11.55
N ASN A 58 -3.82 2.46 -11.25
CA ASN A 58 -2.84 1.89 -10.33
C ASN A 58 -2.48 0.44 -10.74
N PRO A 59 -1.36 0.24 -11.46
CA PRO A 59 -0.95 -1.06 -11.96
C PRO A 59 -0.41 -1.99 -10.85
N THR A 60 -0.08 -1.47 -9.66
CA THR A 60 0.35 -2.32 -8.53
C THR A 60 -0.81 -2.82 -7.68
N ALA A 61 -2.06 -2.53 -8.08
CA ALA A 61 -3.25 -2.95 -7.35
C ALA A 61 -3.37 -4.49 -7.27
N THR A 62 -3.46 -5.01 -6.04
CA THR A 62 -3.56 -6.46 -5.75
C THR A 62 -4.98 -6.93 -5.42
N LEU A 63 -5.90 -5.98 -5.18
CA LEU A 63 -7.28 -6.24 -4.77
C LEU A 63 -8.25 -5.52 -5.70
N CYS A 64 -9.40 -6.14 -5.95
CA CYS A 64 -10.55 -5.49 -6.60
C CYS A 64 -11.16 -4.40 -5.71
N VAL A 65 -12.06 -3.59 -6.28
CA VAL A 65 -12.69 -2.46 -5.59
C VAL A 65 -13.43 -2.90 -4.32
N ASP A 66 -14.21 -3.98 -4.38
CA ASP A 66 -14.96 -4.51 -3.24
C ASP A 66 -14.02 -4.93 -2.10
N CYS A 67 -13.02 -5.76 -2.42
CA CYS A 67 -12.09 -6.28 -1.42
C CYS A 67 -11.23 -5.16 -0.80
N ALA A 68 -10.89 -4.14 -1.59
CA ALA A 68 -10.18 -2.97 -1.08
C ALA A 68 -11.06 -2.09 -0.18
N ALA A 69 -12.34 -1.92 -0.53
CA ALA A 69 -13.31 -1.20 0.30
C ALA A 69 -13.53 -1.90 1.64
N GLU A 70 -13.73 -3.23 1.61
CA GLU A 70 -13.84 -4.10 2.79
C GLU A 70 -12.58 -4.06 3.68
N ALA A 71 -11.39 -4.12 3.07
CA ALA A 71 -10.15 -3.98 3.84
C ALA A 71 -10.05 -2.58 4.49
N GLY A 72 -10.55 -1.54 3.82
CA GLY A 72 -10.61 -0.18 4.33
C GLY A 72 -11.58 -0.01 5.50
N SER A 73 -12.79 -0.54 5.40
CA SER A 73 -13.81 -0.50 6.46
C SER A 73 -13.30 -1.21 7.72
N ARG A 74 -12.75 -2.42 7.56
CA ARG A 74 -12.14 -3.20 8.66
C ARG A 74 -10.99 -2.46 9.34
N ARG A 75 -10.11 -1.78 8.58
CA ARG A 75 -9.03 -0.97 9.16
C ARG A 75 -9.56 0.22 9.95
N ARG A 76 -10.58 0.91 9.43
CA ARG A 76 -11.21 2.06 10.11
C ARG A 76 -11.87 1.63 11.41
N GLU A 77 -12.61 0.52 11.38
CA GLU A 77 -13.26 -0.05 12.56
C GLU A 77 -12.23 -0.47 13.61
N ARG A 78 -11.19 -1.22 13.22
CA ARG A 78 -10.09 -1.59 14.13
C ARG A 78 -9.44 -0.38 14.79
N ARG A 79 -9.16 0.68 14.02
CA ARG A 79 -8.61 1.94 14.54
C ARG A 79 -9.57 2.65 15.49
N ARG A 80 -10.89 2.62 15.21
CA ARG A 80 -11.92 3.20 16.09
C ARG A 80 -12.01 2.44 17.41
N SER A 81 -12.06 1.11 17.36
CA SER A 81 -12.14 0.25 18.56
C SER A 81 -10.85 0.25 19.39
N ALA A 82 -9.70 0.56 18.79
CA ALA A 82 -8.43 0.75 19.50
C ALA A 82 -8.29 2.12 20.18
N ARG A 83 -9.11 3.11 19.81
CA ARG A 83 -9.15 4.44 20.44
C ARG A 83 -10.08 4.53 21.65
N ILE A 84 -10.94 3.52 21.84
CA ILE A 84 -11.94 3.45 22.93
C ILE A 84 -11.43 2.56 24.09
N ARG A 85 -10.32 1.85 23.89
CA ARG A 85 -9.56 1.15 24.93
C ARG A 85 -8.40 2.02 25.39
#